data_AF-A0A350UZR3-F1
#
_entry.id   AF-A0A350UZR3-F1
#
_cell.length_a   1.000
_cell.length_b   1.000
_cell.length_c   1.000
_cell.angle_alpha   90.00
_cell.angle_beta   90.00
_cell.angle_gamma   90.00
#
_symmetry.space_group_name_H-M   'P 1'
#
loop_
_entity.id
_entity.type
_entity.pdbx_description
1 polymer ?
#
loop_
_entity_poly.entity_id
_entity_poly.type
_entity_poly.pdbx_seq_one_letter_code
_entity_poly.pdbx_strand_id
1 'polypeptide(L)'
;MYKLKLISGLVIAALLVMSCSMVDKLKEKISSKDKESSKEETKKEETKEVTSTADLEFYNKYIEVSNKVQDAGEKVYKDYMSDVPAAASISKSSFIMAISFKLSADNLERVYKEYQRSLYDGGALSKLNASADMKNEIEGNFKDVLKSMEDYFNTSRKVAEYYTKNEYKNDLSKAEGYDEEMKAVYGKYKAAFDKFSASVKKYKPQRKNRDIESISNPDEKSVAILMNSYENTLDMAEEFYDAFSGLEYNGDISRS
;
A
#
# COMPACT_ATOMS: atom_id res chain seq x y z
N MET A 1 16.53 -31.72 -13.98
CA MET A 1 16.80 -30.36 -13.44
C MET A 1 15.56 -29.63 -12.90
N TYR A 2 14.32 -30.00 -13.25
CA TYR A 2 13.11 -29.36 -12.69
C TYR A 2 12.79 -29.71 -11.22
N LYS A 3 13.19 -30.90 -10.75
CA LYS A 3 12.89 -31.34 -9.37
C LYS A 3 13.70 -30.60 -8.28
N LEU A 4 14.90 -30.11 -8.61
CA LEU A 4 15.75 -29.37 -7.66
C LEU A 4 15.29 -27.91 -7.43
N LYS A 5 14.72 -27.27 -8.47
CA LYS A 5 14.15 -25.91 -8.37
C LYS A 5 12.85 -25.87 -7.55
N LEU A 6 12.07 -26.94 -7.61
CA LEU A 6 10.84 -27.10 -6.81
C LEU A 6 11.15 -27.31 -5.32
N ILE A 7 12.22 -28.04 -5.00
CA ILE A 7 12.67 -28.27 -3.63
C ILE A 7 13.23 -26.99 -3.01
N SER A 8 14.01 -26.18 -3.73
CA SER A 8 14.52 -24.91 -3.18
C SER A 8 13.39 -23.89 -2.93
N GLY A 9 12.38 -23.82 -3.81
CA GLY A 9 11.20 -22.98 -3.61
C GLY A 9 10.37 -23.40 -2.39
N LEU A 10 10.22 -24.71 -2.17
CA LEU A 10 9.52 -25.27 -1.01
C LEU A 10 10.27 -25.02 0.31
N VAL A 11 11.61 -25.05 0.30
CA VAL A 11 12.44 -24.76 1.48
C VAL A 11 12.36 -23.28 1.85
N ILE A 12 12.35 -22.37 0.88
CA ILE A 12 12.20 -20.92 1.10
C ILE A 12 10.79 -20.60 1.65
N ALA A 13 9.74 -21.22 1.08
CA ALA A 13 8.38 -21.07 1.59
C ALA A 13 8.21 -21.64 3.01
N ALA A 14 8.83 -22.79 3.31
CA ALA A 14 8.81 -23.37 4.65
C ALA A 14 9.54 -22.51 5.69
N LEU A 15 10.64 -21.86 5.31
CA LEU A 15 11.37 -20.93 6.19
C LEU A 15 10.55 -19.66 6.50
N LEU A 16 9.83 -19.11 5.51
CA LEU A 16 8.97 -17.93 5.67
C LEU A 16 7.71 -18.20 6.52
N VAL A 17 7.19 -19.44 6.50
CA VAL A 17 6.02 -19.81 7.31
C VAL A 17 6.43 -20.19 8.74
N MET A 18 7.62 -20.77 8.94
CA MET A 18 8.12 -21.07 10.28
C MET A 18 8.61 -19.83 11.06
N SER A 19 9.06 -18.78 10.36
CA SER A 19 9.54 -17.53 10.99
C SER A 19 8.46 -16.78 11.77
N CYS A 20 7.19 -16.84 11.37
CA CYS A 20 6.11 -16.19 12.14
C CYS A 20 5.84 -16.90 13.48
N SER A 21 5.94 -18.24 13.52
CA SER A 21 5.64 -19.00 14.75
C SER A 21 6.76 -18.98 15.81
N MET A 22 8.01 -18.75 15.39
CA MET A 22 9.14 -18.65 16.32
C MET A 22 9.23 -17.28 16.99
N VAL A 23 8.79 -16.20 16.31
CA VAL A 23 8.80 -14.84 16.84
C VAL A 23 7.85 -14.69 18.03
N ASP A 24 6.65 -15.26 17.96
CA ASP A 24 5.70 -15.24 19.09
C ASP A 24 6.21 -16.06 20.28
N LYS A 25 6.80 -17.23 20.04
CA LYS A 25 7.38 -18.08 21.10
C LYS A 25 8.65 -17.51 21.74
N LEU A 26 9.45 -16.73 21.01
CA LEU A 26 10.62 -16.04 21.58
C LEU A 26 10.18 -14.89 22.50
N LYS A 27 9.17 -14.13 22.08
CA LYS A 27 8.63 -13.00 22.85
C LYS A 27 8.01 -13.46 24.17
N GLU A 28 7.33 -14.60 24.15
CA GLU A 28 6.68 -15.19 25.34
C GLU A 28 7.69 -15.82 26.34
N LYS A 29 8.79 -16.41 25.85
CA LYS A 29 9.87 -16.96 26.70
C LYS A 29 10.73 -15.90 27.37
N ILE A 30 10.84 -14.71 26.79
CA ILE A 30 11.60 -13.58 27.37
C ILE A 30 10.78 -12.93 28.50
N SER A 31 9.45 -12.82 28.35
CA SER A 31 8.60 -12.22 29.38
C SER A 31 8.41 -13.09 30.64
N SER A 32 8.75 -14.38 30.59
CA SER A 32 8.45 -15.35 31.65
C SER A 32 9.63 -15.74 32.53
N LYS A 33 10.83 -15.16 32.33
CA LYS A 33 12.05 -15.49 33.08
C LYS A 33 12.50 -14.43 34.10
N ASP A 34 11.72 -13.38 34.33
CA ASP A 34 12.02 -12.33 35.33
C ASP A 34 11.45 -12.64 36.72
N LYS A 35 11.94 -13.71 37.35
CA LYS A 35 11.95 -13.79 38.83
C LYS A 35 13.27 -14.35 39.33
N GLU A 36 13.98 -13.47 40.03
CA GLU A 36 15.17 -13.67 40.89
C GLU A 36 16.52 -13.94 40.18
N SER A 37 17.34 -12.89 40.04
CA SER A 37 18.61 -12.78 40.79
C SER A 37 19.39 -11.50 40.46
N SER A 38 19.94 -10.92 41.53
CA SER A 38 21.07 -9.98 41.71
C SER A 38 21.40 -8.92 40.65
N LYS A 39 21.43 -7.68 41.16
CA LYS A 39 21.99 -6.45 40.60
C LYS A 39 23.40 -6.63 40.01
N GLU A 40 23.51 -6.38 38.71
CA GLU A 40 24.66 -5.71 38.11
C GLU A 40 24.08 -4.57 37.26
N GLU A 41 24.47 -3.33 37.55
CA GLU A 41 24.07 -2.17 36.76
C GLU A 41 24.81 -2.20 35.42
N THR A 42 24.30 -2.97 34.47
CA THR A 42 24.66 -2.82 33.07
C THR A 42 24.06 -1.50 32.60
N LYS A 43 24.90 -0.49 32.34
CA LYS A 43 24.48 0.72 31.62
C LYS A 43 23.73 0.27 30.36
N LYS A 44 22.42 0.49 30.31
CA LYS A 44 21.63 0.37 29.07
C LYS A 44 22.28 1.29 28.06
N GLU A 45 22.95 0.72 27.07
CA GLU A 45 23.42 1.46 25.91
C GLU A 45 22.22 2.16 25.26
N GLU A 46 22.33 3.47 25.09
CA GLU A 46 21.39 4.26 24.32
C GLU A 46 21.47 3.83 22.86
N THR A 47 20.63 2.87 22.48
CA THR A 47 20.28 2.67 21.08
C THR A 47 19.71 4.00 20.59
N LYS A 48 20.39 4.69 19.67
CA LYS A 48 19.83 5.87 19.01
C LYS A 48 18.60 5.43 18.21
N GLU A 49 17.42 5.47 18.84
CA GLU A 49 16.15 5.36 18.12
C GLU A 49 15.98 6.62 17.27
N VAL A 50 16.28 6.53 15.98
CA VAL A 50 16.05 7.62 15.03
C VAL A 50 14.53 7.81 14.77
N THR A 51 13.71 6.81 15.10
CA THR A 51 12.25 6.81 14.85
C THR A 51 11.51 6.39 16.11
N SER A 52 10.53 7.21 16.55
CA SER A 52 9.74 6.91 17.75
C SER A 52 8.70 5.81 17.48
N THR A 53 8.22 5.13 18.52
CA THR A 53 7.12 4.14 18.40
C THR A 53 5.88 4.76 17.75
N ALA A 54 5.58 6.03 18.05
CA ALA A 54 4.45 6.75 17.47
C ALA A 54 4.63 6.94 15.95
N ASP A 55 5.82 7.31 15.50
CA ASP A 55 6.14 7.42 14.06
C ASP A 55 5.99 6.08 13.34
N LEU A 56 6.41 4.97 13.97
CA LEU A 56 6.26 3.62 13.41
C LEU A 56 4.79 3.23 13.25
N GLU A 57 3.98 3.45 14.29
CA GLU A 57 2.54 3.17 14.25
C GLU A 57 1.82 4.01 13.21
N PHE A 58 2.16 5.31 13.13
CA PHE A 58 1.63 6.23 12.12
C PHE A 58 1.99 5.76 10.71
N TYR A 59 3.27 5.51 10.44
CA TYR A 59 3.75 5.05 9.13
C TYR A 59 3.08 3.76 8.69
N ASN A 60 3.07 2.73 9.55
CA ASN A 60 2.47 1.43 9.23
C ASN A 60 0.99 1.59 8.91
N LYS A 61 0.29 2.46 9.65
CA LYS A 61 -1.12 2.70 9.39
C LYS A 61 -1.34 3.38 8.03
N TYR A 62 -0.49 4.32 7.64
CA TYR A 62 -0.59 4.98 6.33
C TYR A 62 -0.13 4.09 5.16
N ILE A 63 0.69 3.06 5.39
CA ILE A 63 0.92 1.98 4.40
C ILE A 63 -0.37 1.19 4.16
N GLU A 64 -1.09 0.78 5.22
CA GLU A 64 -2.38 0.10 5.06
C GLU A 64 -3.39 0.97 4.30
N VAL A 65 -3.47 2.25 4.64
CA VAL A 65 -4.33 3.24 3.96
C VAL A 65 -3.95 3.32 2.47
N SER A 66 -2.65 3.43 2.18
CA SER A 66 -2.14 3.51 0.81
C SER A 66 -2.57 2.31 -0.03
N ASN A 67 -2.39 1.10 0.49
CA ASN A 67 -2.77 -0.11 -0.24
C ASN A 67 -4.28 -0.15 -0.51
N LYS A 68 -5.12 0.12 0.50
CA LYS A 68 -6.58 0.09 0.29
C LYS A 68 -7.06 1.15 -0.70
N VAL A 69 -6.47 2.33 -0.65
CA VAL A 69 -6.85 3.45 -1.52
C VAL A 69 -6.39 3.19 -2.95
N GLN A 70 -5.20 2.64 -3.14
CA GLN A 70 -4.70 2.19 -4.44
C GLN A 70 -5.63 1.13 -5.04
N ASP A 71 -5.92 0.07 -4.29
CA ASP A 71 -6.78 -1.01 -4.73
C ASP A 71 -8.16 -0.50 -5.15
N ALA A 72 -8.75 0.41 -4.36
CA ALA A 72 -10.06 0.97 -4.66
C ALA A 72 -10.04 1.83 -5.94
N GLY A 73 -9.06 2.72 -6.10
CA GLY A 73 -9.00 3.62 -7.25
C GLY A 73 -8.63 2.91 -8.55
N GLU A 74 -7.61 2.05 -8.53
CA GLU A 74 -7.18 1.30 -9.73
C GLU A 74 -8.25 0.33 -10.22
N LYS A 75 -9.02 -0.28 -9.30
CA LYS A 75 -10.09 -1.20 -9.67
C LYS A 75 -11.22 -0.53 -10.44
N VAL A 76 -11.54 0.74 -10.14
CA VAL A 76 -12.57 1.50 -10.89
C VAL A 76 -12.17 1.67 -12.34
N TYR A 77 -10.94 2.14 -12.60
CA TYR A 77 -10.47 2.35 -13.98
C TYR A 77 -10.35 1.04 -14.74
N LYS A 78 -9.82 -0.01 -14.09
CA LYS A 78 -9.71 -1.34 -14.67
C LYS A 78 -11.08 -1.91 -15.08
N ASP A 79 -12.06 -1.83 -14.20
CA ASP A 79 -13.39 -2.36 -14.48
C ASP A 79 -14.13 -1.49 -15.50
N TYR A 80 -13.92 -0.17 -15.51
CA TYR A 80 -14.43 0.70 -16.56
C TYR A 80 -13.91 0.29 -17.94
N MET A 81 -12.59 0.14 -18.09
CA MET A 81 -11.95 -0.27 -19.34
C MET A 81 -12.34 -1.70 -19.78
N SER A 82 -12.73 -2.56 -18.83
CA SER A 82 -13.19 -3.93 -19.11
C SER A 82 -14.66 -3.97 -19.53
N ASP A 83 -15.52 -3.23 -18.85
CA ASP A 83 -16.96 -3.31 -19.04
C ASP A 83 -17.47 -2.38 -20.15
N VAL A 84 -16.79 -1.25 -20.39
CA VAL A 84 -17.21 -0.20 -21.33
C VAL A 84 -16.25 -0.16 -22.54
N PRO A 85 -16.75 -0.48 -23.75
CA PRO A 85 -15.96 -0.36 -24.98
C PRO A 85 -15.53 1.09 -25.24
N ALA A 86 -14.50 1.27 -26.06
CA ALA A 86 -14.11 2.59 -26.53
C ALA A 86 -15.30 3.33 -27.17
N ALA A 87 -15.49 4.61 -26.85
CA ALA A 87 -16.67 5.38 -27.25
C ALA A 87 -16.98 5.30 -28.76
N ALA A 88 -15.96 5.36 -29.61
CA ALA A 88 -16.08 5.26 -31.07
C ALA A 88 -16.64 3.90 -31.57
N SER A 89 -16.58 2.85 -30.75
CA SER A 89 -17.07 1.51 -31.08
C SER A 89 -18.50 1.25 -30.56
N ILE A 90 -19.07 2.17 -29.78
CA ILE A 90 -20.40 2.02 -29.21
C ILE A 90 -21.46 2.40 -30.24
N SER A 91 -22.47 1.55 -30.39
CA SER A 91 -23.65 1.83 -31.18
C SER A 91 -24.93 1.61 -30.36
N LYS A 92 -26.08 2.05 -30.87
CA LYS A 92 -27.37 1.87 -30.19
C LYS A 92 -27.78 0.40 -30.02
N SER A 93 -27.20 -0.50 -30.81
CA SER A 93 -27.41 -1.96 -30.71
C SER A 93 -26.38 -2.66 -29.83
N SER A 94 -25.36 -1.96 -29.33
CA SER A 94 -24.36 -2.53 -28.43
C SER A 94 -25.02 -3.07 -27.16
N PHE A 95 -24.44 -4.15 -26.64
CA PHE A 95 -24.79 -4.72 -25.34
C PHE A 95 -23.62 -4.47 -24.38
N ILE A 96 -23.81 -3.51 -23.46
CA ILE A 96 -22.80 -3.09 -22.48
C ILE A 96 -23.28 -3.49 -21.08
N MET A 97 -22.45 -4.22 -20.33
CA MET A 97 -22.74 -4.66 -18.97
C MET A 97 -21.76 -4.03 -17.98
N ALA A 98 -22.07 -2.80 -17.54
CA ALA A 98 -21.24 -2.02 -16.61
C ALA A 98 -21.46 -2.37 -15.12
N ILE A 99 -21.66 -3.66 -14.81
CA ILE A 99 -21.96 -4.10 -13.44
C ILE A 99 -20.70 -4.06 -12.56
N SER A 100 -19.58 -4.58 -13.07
CA SER A 100 -18.31 -4.61 -12.33
C SER A 100 -17.83 -3.18 -12.06
N PHE A 101 -17.92 -2.32 -13.07
CA PHE A 101 -17.61 -0.89 -12.98
C PHE A 101 -18.46 -0.21 -11.91
N LYS A 102 -19.78 -0.43 -11.92
CA LYS A 102 -20.67 0.13 -10.90
C LYS A 102 -20.29 -0.33 -9.49
N LEU A 103 -20.07 -1.62 -9.29
CA LEU A 103 -19.67 -2.17 -8.00
C LEU A 103 -18.35 -1.58 -7.50
N SER A 104 -17.40 -1.34 -8.40
CA SER A 104 -16.14 -0.68 -8.07
C SER A 104 -16.31 0.78 -7.70
N ALA A 105 -17.19 1.52 -8.40
CA ALA A 105 -17.53 2.90 -8.04
C ALA A 105 -18.18 2.97 -6.64
N ASP A 106 -19.11 2.06 -6.33
CA ASP A 106 -19.74 1.97 -5.01
C ASP A 106 -18.70 1.59 -3.93
N ASN A 107 -17.73 0.73 -4.23
CA ASN A 107 -16.64 0.43 -3.31
C ASN A 107 -15.69 1.64 -3.10
N LEU A 108 -15.40 2.41 -4.16
CA LEU A 108 -14.64 3.66 -4.04
C LEU A 108 -15.35 4.63 -3.10
N GLU A 109 -16.68 4.73 -3.19
CA GLU A 109 -17.52 5.52 -2.27
C GLU A 109 -17.29 5.14 -0.81
N ARG A 110 -17.41 3.83 -0.55
CA ARG A 110 -17.24 3.27 0.78
C ARG A 110 -15.85 3.61 1.34
N VAL A 111 -14.80 3.42 0.54
CA VAL A 111 -13.41 3.65 0.97
C VAL A 111 -13.13 5.13 1.23
N TYR A 112 -13.52 6.05 0.34
CA TYR A 112 -13.27 7.47 0.59
C TYR A 112 -14.04 7.97 1.82
N LYS A 113 -15.31 7.55 2.00
CA LYS A 113 -16.10 7.90 3.19
C LYS A 113 -15.53 7.32 4.48
N GLU A 114 -15.09 6.06 4.45
CA GLU A 114 -14.42 5.41 5.60
C GLU A 114 -13.22 6.24 6.06
N TYR A 115 -12.35 6.63 5.12
CA TYR A 115 -11.14 7.35 5.46
C TYR A 115 -11.33 8.84 5.71
N GLN A 116 -12.32 9.48 5.09
CA GLN A 116 -12.74 10.84 5.43
C GLN A 116 -13.19 10.91 6.89
N ARG A 117 -14.07 9.99 7.32
CA ARG A 117 -14.48 9.88 8.73
C ARG A 117 -13.30 9.54 9.63
N SER A 118 -12.43 8.63 9.18
CA SER A 118 -11.25 8.23 9.96
C SER A 118 -10.31 9.41 10.26
N LEU A 119 -10.17 10.34 9.32
CA LEU A 119 -9.28 11.50 9.40
C LEU A 119 -9.90 12.71 10.11
N TYR A 120 -11.20 12.97 9.92
CA TYR A 120 -11.84 14.20 10.42
C TYR A 120 -12.77 14.00 11.63
N ASP A 121 -13.42 12.85 11.76
CA ASP A 121 -14.54 12.67 12.72
C ASP A 121 -14.09 11.99 14.02
N GLY A 122 -12.87 12.30 14.49
CA GLY A 122 -12.30 11.64 15.68
C GLY A 122 -12.04 10.14 15.47
N GLY A 123 -11.90 9.72 14.22
CA GLY A 123 -11.68 8.33 13.83
C GLY A 123 -10.26 7.83 14.10
N ALA A 124 -9.91 6.69 13.49
CA ALA A 124 -8.64 6.01 13.80
C ALA A 124 -7.43 6.83 13.34
N LEU A 125 -7.48 7.42 12.14
CA LEU A 125 -6.35 8.20 11.61
C LEU A 125 -6.15 9.51 12.37
N SER A 126 -7.23 10.19 12.76
CA SER A 126 -7.14 11.48 13.47
C SER A 126 -6.44 11.37 14.84
N LYS A 127 -6.42 10.18 15.43
CA LYS A 127 -5.84 9.88 16.75
C LYS A 127 -4.36 9.50 16.69
N LEU A 128 -3.82 9.25 15.50
CA LEU A 128 -2.42 8.88 15.35
C LEU A 128 -1.52 10.08 15.61
N ASN A 129 -0.36 9.83 16.22
CA ASN A 129 0.66 10.82 16.46
C ASN A 129 1.96 10.41 15.77
N ALA A 130 2.71 11.41 15.31
CA ALA A 130 4.03 11.28 14.71
C ALA A 130 4.75 12.63 14.85
N SER A 131 5.99 12.70 14.39
CA SER A 131 6.70 13.96 14.15
C SER A 131 5.83 14.91 13.31
N ALA A 132 5.92 16.20 13.62
CA ALA A 132 5.08 17.22 12.98
C ALA A 132 5.24 17.21 11.45
N ASP A 133 6.47 17.04 10.96
CA ASP A 133 6.77 17.01 9.53
C ASP A 133 6.13 15.80 8.84
N MET A 134 6.31 14.58 9.40
CA MET A 134 5.71 13.35 8.88
C MET A 134 4.19 13.46 8.83
N LYS A 135 3.59 13.89 9.95
CA LYS A 135 2.13 13.99 10.06
C LYS A 135 1.58 15.02 9.08
N ASN A 136 2.14 16.22 9.04
CA ASN A 136 1.63 17.30 8.19
C ASN A 136 1.74 16.96 6.70
N GLU A 137 2.84 16.35 6.27
CA GLU A 137 3.06 16.02 4.86
C GLU A 137 2.20 14.85 4.40
N ILE A 138 2.18 13.74 5.16
CA ILE A 138 1.39 12.56 4.82
C ILE A 138 -0.11 12.87 4.90
N GLU A 139 -0.59 13.49 5.98
CA GLU A 139 -2.01 13.86 6.09
C GLU A 139 -2.40 14.92 5.08
N GLY A 140 -1.52 15.90 4.80
CA GLY A 140 -1.76 16.92 3.78
C GLY A 140 -2.00 16.31 2.41
N ASN A 141 -1.08 15.47 1.95
CA ASN A 141 -1.23 14.78 0.66
C ASN A 141 -2.41 13.80 0.67
N PHE A 142 -2.69 13.13 1.80
CA PHE A 142 -3.82 12.22 1.90
C PHE A 142 -5.17 12.94 1.78
N LYS A 143 -5.29 14.17 2.27
CA LYS A 143 -6.51 14.99 2.08
C LYS A 143 -6.78 15.28 0.60
N ASP A 144 -5.73 15.54 -0.18
CA ASP A 144 -5.85 15.72 -1.63
C ASP A 144 -6.29 14.43 -2.33
N VAL A 145 -5.79 13.27 -1.86
CA VAL A 145 -6.27 11.97 -2.33
C VAL A 145 -7.76 11.80 -2.05
N LEU A 146 -8.22 12.04 -0.82
CA LEU A 146 -9.64 11.93 -0.46
C LEU A 146 -10.54 12.82 -1.34
N LYS A 147 -10.13 14.06 -1.59
CA LYS A 147 -10.84 14.98 -2.48
C LYS A 147 -10.91 14.44 -3.91
N SER A 148 -9.79 13.96 -4.44
CA SER A 148 -9.74 13.38 -5.77
C SER A 148 -10.56 12.08 -5.91
N MET A 149 -10.63 11.27 -4.84
CA MET A 149 -11.47 10.07 -4.79
C MET A 149 -12.96 10.42 -4.80
N GLU A 150 -13.37 11.48 -4.10
CA GLU A 150 -14.76 11.96 -4.11
C GLU A 150 -15.18 12.41 -5.52
N ASP A 151 -14.35 13.24 -6.17
CA ASP A 151 -14.57 13.65 -7.57
C ASP A 151 -14.62 12.43 -8.50
N TYR A 152 -13.70 11.48 -8.31
CA TYR A 152 -13.62 10.26 -9.11
C TYR A 152 -14.87 9.37 -8.93
N PHE A 153 -15.33 9.20 -7.70
CA PHE A 153 -16.57 8.50 -7.40
C PHE A 153 -17.78 9.18 -8.06
N ASN A 154 -17.93 10.50 -7.91
CA ASN A 154 -19.08 11.23 -8.44
C ASN A 154 -19.20 11.08 -9.95
N THR A 155 -18.09 11.19 -10.68
CA THR A 155 -18.06 10.95 -12.12
C THR A 155 -18.30 9.49 -12.44
N SER A 156 -17.64 8.55 -11.75
CA SER A 156 -17.80 7.12 -12.00
C SER A 156 -19.24 6.65 -11.83
N ARG A 157 -19.93 7.12 -10.78
CA ARG A 157 -21.34 6.82 -10.54
C ARG A 157 -22.22 7.34 -11.68
N LYS A 158 -22.03 8.59 -12.11
CA LYS A 158 -22.77 9.19 -13.22
C LYS A 158 -22.59 8.37 -14.51
N VAL A 159 -21.35 7.99 -14.83
CA VAL A 159 -21.02 7.22 -16.04
C VAL A 159 -21.56 5.78 -15.93
N ALA A 160 -21.45 5.14 -14.76
CA ALA A 160 -22.00 3.81 -14.52
C ALA A 160 -23.52 3.79 -14.69
N GLU A 161 -24.23 4.82 -14.20
CA GLU A 161 -25.68 4.95 -14.39
C GLU A 161 -26.07 5.05 -15.87
N TYR A 162 -25.35 5.84 -16.66
CA TYR A 162 -25.59 5.98 -18.11
C TYR A 162 -25.52 4.63 -18.85
N TYR A 163 -24.52 3.81 -18.55
CA TYR A 163 -24.38 2.48 -19.18
C TYR A 163 -25.34 1.44 -18.60
N THR A 164 -25.48 1.37 -17.27
CA THR A 164 -26.34 0.35 -16.62
C THR A 164 -27.83 0.57 -16.88
N LYS A 165 -28.28 1.82 -17.06
CA LYS A 165 -29.67 2.15 -17.43
C LYS A 165 -29.92 2.13 -18.94
N ASN A 166 -28.92 1.76 -19.75
CA ASN A 166 -28.98 1.75 -21.22
C ASN A 166 -29.29 3.12 -21.86
N GLU A 167 -28.93 4.23 -21.21
CA GLU A 167 -29.19 5.57 -21.73
C GLU A 167 -28.48 5.81 -23.09
N TYR A 168 -27.32 5.18 -23.28
CA TYR A 168 -26.57 5.21 -24.54
C TYR A 168 -27.37 4.72 -25.76
N LYS A 169 -28.38 3.86 -25.57
CA LYS A 169 -29.24 3.40 -26.67
C LYS A 169 -30.10 4.53 -27.24
N ASN A 170 -30.41 5.53 -26.43
CA ASN A 170 -31.20 6.68 -26.84
C ASN A 170 -30.31 7.81 -27.34
N ASP A 171 -29.22 8.09 -26.62
CA ASP A 171 -28.32 9.22 -26.86
C ASP A 171 -26.85 8.82 -26.70
N LEU A 172 -26.14 8.69 -27.83
CA LEU A 172 -24.70 8.39 -27.87
C LEU A 172 -23.80 9.62 -27.72
N SER A 173 -24.35 10.85 -27.76
CA SER A 173 -23.55 12.08 -27.79
C SER A 173 -22.70 12.28 -26.52
N LYS A 174 -23.08 11.63 -25.42
CA LYS A 174 -22.40 11.71 -24.13
C LYS A 174 -21.26 10.69 -23.97
N ALA A 175 -21.20 9.66 -24.80
CA ALA A 175 -20.26 8.55 -24.61
C ALA A 175 -18.80 9.00 -24.65
N GLU A 176 -18.44 9.84 -25.63
CA GLU A 176 -17.09 10.39 -25.78
C GLU A 176 -16.74 11.33 -24.63
N GLY A 177 -17.62 12.27 -24.29
CA GLY A 177 -17.40 13.18 -23.15
C GLY A 177 -17.25 12.44 -21.83
N TYR A 178 -17.98 11.35 -21.61
CA TYR A 178 -17.83 10.52 -20.40
C TYR A 178 -16.52 9.72 -20.37
N ASP A 179 -16.01 9.27 -21.51
CA ASP A 179 -14.68 8.63 -21.57
C ASP A 179 -13.57 9.63 -21.25
N GLU A 180 -13.66 10.85 -21.78
CA GLU A 180 -12.73 11.94 -21.45
C GLU A 180 -12.80 12.34 -19.97
N GLU A 181 -14.01 12.51 -19.44
CA GLU A 181 -14.21 12.81 -18.02
C GLU A 181 -13.62 11.72 -17.12
N MET A 182 -13.83 10.44 -17.44
CA MET A 182 -13.29 9.30 -16.68
C MET A 182 -11.76 9.30 -16.66
N LYS A 183 -11.13 9.51 -17.82
CA LYS A 183 -9.66 9.64 -17.91
C LYS A 183 -9.15 10.83 -17.11
N ALA A 184 -9.85 11.97 -17.17
CA ALA A 184 -9.46 13.17 -16.45
C ALA A 184 -9.54 13.00 -14.92
N VAL A 185 -10.63 12.41 -14.40
CA VAL A 185 -10.75 12.18 -12.95
C VAL A 185 -9.80 11.07 -12.45
N TYR A 186 -9.57 10.02 -13.24
CA TYR A 186 -8.56 9.02 -12.92
C TYR A 186 -7.16 9.63 -12.87
N GLY A 187 -6.80 10.47 -13.86
CA GLY A 187 -5.52 11.18 -13.87
C GLY A 187 -5.31 12.09 -12.65
N LYS A 188 -6.36 12.81 -12.22
CA LYS A 188 -6.32 13.62 -10.98
C LYS A 188 -6.11 12.76 -9.74
N TYR A 189 -6.86 11.66 -9.61
CA TYR A 189 -6.70 10.70 -8.52
C TYR A 189 -5.29 10.12 -8.50
N LYS A 190 -4.80 9.66 -9.64
CA LYS A 190 -3.48 9.03 -9.77
C LYS A 190 -2.36 9.99 -9.38
N ALA A 191 -2.42 11.24 -9.87
CA ALA A 191 -1.44 12.26 -9.52
C ALA A 191 -1.45 12.61 -8.01
N ALA A 192 -2.62 12.65 -7.38
CA ALA A 192 -2.73 12.86 -5.93
C ALA A 192 -2.18 11.65 -5.15
N PHE A 193 -2.55 10.44 -5.59
CA PHE A 193 -2.09 9.19 -4.97
C PHE A 193 -0.57 9.03 -5.06
N ASP A 194 0.04 9.34 -6.20
CA ASP A 194 1.50 9.23 -6.38
C ASP A 194 2.26 10.18 -5.45
N LYS A 195 1.76 11.41 -5.24
CA LYS A 195 2.33 12.34 -4.24
C LYS A 195 2.19 11.80 -2.82
N PHE A 196 1.03 11.28 -2.47
CA PHE A 196 0.78 10.67 -1.17
C PHE A 196 1.68 9.45 -0.94
N SER A 197 1.75 8.52 -1.89
CA SER A 197 2.61 7.34 -1.83
C SER A 197 4.09 7.73 -1.70
N ALA A 198 4.55 8.72 -2.46
CA ALA A 198 5.91 9.25 -2.33
C ALA A 198 6.18 9.82 -0.93
N SER A 199 5.22 10.55 -0.34
CA SER A 199 5.38 11.04 1.04
C SER A 199 5.41 9.92 2.07
N VAL A 200 4.61 8.86 1.91
CA VAL A 200 4.70 7.69 2.78
C VAL A 200 6.09 7.04 2.63
N LYS A 201 6.56 6.79 1.40
CA LYS A 201 7.90 6.24 1.15
C LYS A 201 9.03 7.08 1.74
N LYS A 202 8.94 8.41 1.65
CA LYS A 202 9.94 9.36 2.19
C LYS A 202 10.16 9.17 3.69
N TYR A 203 9.09 8.88 4.43
CA TYR A 203 9.13 8.70 5.89
C TYR A 203 9.28 7.25 6.33
N LYS A 204 9.69 6.36 5.41
CA LYS A 204 10.01 4.98 5.75
C LYS A 204 10.99 4.95 6.93
N PRO A 205 10.62 4.31 8.05
CA PRO A 205 11.48 4.22 9.22
C PRO A 205 12.84 3.63 8.86
N GLN A 206 13.91 4.29 9.31
CA GLN A 206 15.25 3.74 9.16
C GLN A 206 15.38 2.51 10.05
N ARG A 207 15.84 1.42 9.45
CA ARG A 207 16.06 0.16 10.14
C ARG A 207 17.22 0.29 11.11
N LYS A 208 17.07 -0.29 12.31
CA LYS A 208 18.04 -0.13 13.40
C LYS A 208 19.25 -1.02 13.12
N ASN A 209 20.29 -0.45 12.50
CA ASN A 209 21.61 -1.07 12.55
C ASN A 209 22.10 -1.10 14.01
N ARG A 210 22.04 -2.28 14.61
CA ARG A 210 22.56 -2.53 15.96
C ARG A 210 24.07 -2.52 15.89
N ASP A 211 24.73 -1.78 16.78
CA ASP A 211 26.19 -1.86 16.90
C ASP A 211 26.56 -3.21 17.50
N ILE A 212 27.09 -4.10 16.66
CA ILE A 212 27.44 -5.47 17.03
C ILE A 212 28.67 -5.48 17.96
N GLU A 213 29.53 -4.45 17.88
CA GLU A 213 30.76 -4.38 18.68
C GLU A 213 30.54 -3.87 20.10
N SER A 214 29.42 -3.19 20.34
CA SER A 214 29.04 -2.70 21.66
C SER A 214 28.41 -3.81 22.53
N ILE A 215 27.94 -4.90 21.92
CA ILE A 215 27.26 -6.01 22.60
C ILE A 215 28.27 -7.02 23.15
N SER A 216 28.37 -7.08 24.48
CA SER A 216 29.30 -7.97 25.19
C SER A 216 28.81 -9.43 25.27
N ASN A 217 27.50 -9.65 25.28
CA ASN A 217 26.91 -10.99 25.38
C ASN A 217 26.96 -11.70 24.01
N PRO A 218 27.60 -12.89 23.87
CA PRO A 218 27.73 -13.60 22.60
C PRO A 218 26.40 -13.99 21.93
N ASP A 219 25.38 -14.33 22.72
CA ASP A 219 24.06 -14.72 22.21
C ASP A 219 23.30 -13.49 21.69
N GLU A 220 23.32 -12.38 22.44
CA GLU A 220 22.73 -11.10 22.01
C GLU A 220 23.46 -10.56 20.78
N LYS A 221 24.78 -10.71 20.71
CA LYS A 221 25.61 -10.33 19.55
C LYS A 221 25.21 -11.12 18.32
N SER A 222 25.01 -12.43 18.46
CA SER A 222 24.56 -13.30 17.37
C SER A 222 23.16 -12.95 16.87
N VAL A 223 22.24 -12.63 17.78
CA VAL A 223 20.88 -12.15 17.43
C VAL A 223 20.94 -10.81 16.70
N ALA A 224 21.78 -9.87 17.17
CA ALA A 224 21.96 -8.58 16.53
C ALA A 224 22.53 -8.71 15.11
N ILE A 225 23.52 -9.59 14.89
CA ILE A 225 24.05 -9.92 13.56
C ILE A 225 22.96 -10.44 12.62
N LEU A 226 22.14 -11.38 13.10
CA LEU A 226 21.04 -11.95 12.31
C LEU A 226 20.00 -10.89 11.96
N MET A 227 19.65 -10.02 12.92
CA MET A 227 18.68 -8.95 12.67
C MET A 227 19.21 -7.90 11.69
N ASN A 228 20.47 -7.46 11.81
CA ASN A 228 21.09 -6.56 10.84
C ASN A 228 21.17 -7.20 9.44
N SER A 229 21.53 -8.50 9.35
CA SER A 229 21.56 -9.22 8.07
C SER A 229 20.19 -9.32 7.41
N TYR A 230 19.13 -9.54 8.21
CA TYR A 230 17.77 -9.58 7.73
C TYR A 230 17.30 -8.20 7.23
N GLU A 231 17.57 -7.15 8.01
CA GLU A 231 17.28 -5.76 7.64
C GLU A 231 17.99 -5.37 6.33
N ASN A 232 19.27 -5.69 6.15
CA ASN A 232 20.00 -5.46 4.89
C ASN A 232 19.39 -6.22 3.70
N THR A 233 18.91 -7.45 3.94
CA THR A 233 18.32 -8.28 2.87
C THR A 233 17.03 -7.67 2.33
N LEU A 234 16.14 -7.17 3.20
CA LEU A 234 14.91 -6.55 2.66
C LEU A 234 15.15 -5.17 2.06
N ASP A 235 16.22 -4.45 2.42
CA ASP A 235 16.58 -3.20 1.75
C ASP A 235 17.03 -3.47 0.31
N MET A 236 17.91 -4.46 0.11
CA MET A 236 18.28 -4.92 -1.24
C MET A 236 17.08 -5.43 -2.04
N ALA A 237 16.13 -6.10 -1.39
CA ALA A 237 14.93 -6.59 -2.06
C ALA A 237 13.99 -5.45 -2.50
N GLU A 238 13.89 -4.39 -1.71
CA GLU A 238 13.09 -3.21 -2.06
C GLU A 238 13.75 -2.40 -3.18
N GLU A 239 15.07 -2.17 -3.11
CA GLU A 239 15.82 -1.55 -4.20
C GLU A 239 15.65 -2.33 -5.52
N PHE A 240 15.70 -3.66 -5.45
CA PHE A 240 15.45 -4.52 -6.59
C PHE A 240 14.01 -4.37 -7.12
N TYR A 241 13.01 -4.33 -6.23
CA TYR A 241 11.61 -4.16 -6.62
C TYR A 241 11.33 -2.79 -7.25
N ASP A 242 11.86 -1.71 -6.68
CA ASP A 242 11.74 -0.36 -7.23
C ASP A 242 12.44 -0.26 -8.59
N ALA A 243 13.63 -0.88 -8.75
CA ALA A 243 14.31 -0.97 -10.05
C ALA A 243 13.51 -1.80 -11.07
N PHE A 244 12.89 -2.89 -10.64
CA PHE A 244 12.10 -3.76 -11.51
C PHE A 244 10.76 -3.14 -11.93
N SER A 245 10.08 -2.45 -11.01
CA SER A 245 8.81 -1.75 -11.29
C SER A 245 8.99 -0.50 -12.16
N GLY A 246 10.20 0.09 -12.16
CA GLY A 246 10.59 1.15 -13.08
C GLY A 246 10.96 0.67 -14.49
N LEU A 247 11.06 -0.64 -14.74
CA LEU A 247 11.22 -1.17 -16.09
C LEU A 247 9.86 -1.19 -16.79
N GLU A 248 9.62 -0.21 -17.66
CA GLU A 248 8.50 -0.28 -18.60
C GLU A 248 8.63 -1.57 -19.43
N TYR A 249 7.58 -2.39 -19.40
CA TYR A 249 7.46 -3.54 -20.30
C TYR A 249 7.27 -3.01 -21.73
N ASN A 250 8.38 -2.79 -22.44
CA ASN A 250 8.39 -2.65 -23.89
C ASN A 250 8.11 -4.02 -24.53
N GLY A 251 6.86 -4.45 -24.41
CA GLY A 251 6.32 -5.65 -25.04
C GLY A 251 6.07 -5.46 -26.53
N ASP A 252 7.06 -4.99 -27.28
CA ASP A 252 7.05 -5.10 -28.73
C ASP A 252 8.10 -6.13 -29.17
N ILE A 253 7.76 -7.41 -28.99
CA ILE A 253 8.51 -8.56 -29.52
C ILE A 253 8.07 -8.85 -30.98
N SER A 254 7.44 -7.90 -31.68
CA SER A 254 7.07 -8.10 -33.09
C SER A 254 8.19 -7.78 -34.10
N ARG A 255 9.41 -7.45 -33.63
CA ARG A 255 10.58 -7.22 -34.49
C ARG A 255 11.85 -7.87 -33.94
N SER A 256 11.96 -9.19 -34.09
CA SER A 256 13.24 -9.91 -34.10
C SER A 256 13.18 -11.08 -35.06
#